data_AF-A0A2U1UYE8-F1
#
_entry.id   AF-A0A2U1UYE8-F1
#
_cell.length_a   1.000
_cell.length_b   1.000
_cell.length_c   1.000
_cell.angle_alpha   90.00
_cell.angle_beta   90.00
_cell.angle_gamma   90.00
#
_symmetry.space_group_name_H-M   'P 1'
#
loop_
_entity.id
_entity.type
_entity.pdbx_description
1 polymer ?
#
loop_
_entity_poly.entity_id
_entity_poly.type
_entity_poly.pdbx_seq_one_letter_code
_entity_poly.pdbx_strand_id
1 'polypeptide(L)'
;MTDPVSPSRSSPTFTAAERNLIRRELGVRFGTSPRLADGIHLRTWRGGPQAGQPKLPVAVQSMVERGLMMVRPGPGPFARAFFTEAGLATLRRLAGERRGLDPAQYAHVRQELGLEKLNTEDVDAKA
;
A
#
# COMPACT_ATOMS: atom_id res chain seq x y z
N MET A 1 -42.37 -6.66 9.46
CA MET A 1 -41.83 -6.29 8.14
C MET A 1 -40.40 -5.86 8.40
N THR A 2 -39.49 -6.81 8.32
CA THR A 2 -38.13 -6.69 8.84
C THR A 2 -37.22 -6.33 7.68
N ASP A 3 -36.74 -5.09 7.64
CA ASP A 3 -35.67 -4.71 6.70
C ASP A 3 -34.42 -5.57 6.99
N PRO A 4 -33.82 -6.24 5.99
CA PRO A 4 -32.50 -6.79 6.16
C PRO A 4 -31.53 -5.61 6.21
N VAL A 5 -31.04 -5.28 7.41
CA VAL A 5 -29.79 -4.53 7.58
C VAL A 5 -28.73 -5.28 6.77
N SER A 6 -28.45 -4.76 5.58
CA SER A 6 -27.27 -5.15 4.83
C SER A 6 -26.08 -4.83 5.74
N PRO A 7 -25.19 -5.78 6.07
CA PRO A 7 -23.95 -5.42 6.69
C PRO A 7 -23.26 -4.49 5.69
N SER A 8 -23.21 -3.19 5.98
CA SER A 8 -22.30 -2.29 5.30
C SER A 8 -20.96 -3.01 5.37
N ARG A 9 -20.45 -3.51 4.23
CA ARG A 9 -19.16 -4.17 4.20
C ARG A 9 -18.16 -3.09 4.57
N SER A 10 -17.85 -3.01 5.87
CA SER A 10 -16.84 -2.16 6.47
C SER A 10 -15.56 -2.58 5.80
N SER A 11 -15.30 -1.96 4.67
CA SER A 11 -14.17 -2.35 3.86
C SER A 11 -12.92 -2.12 4.69
N PRO A 12 -11.93 -3.02 4.63
CA PRO A 12 -10.76 -2.88 5.46
C PRO A 12 -10.15 -1.50 5.23
N THR A 13 -9.99 -0.73 6.30
CA THR A 13 -9.26 0.54 6.29
C THR A 13 -7.90 0.33 6.93
N PHE A 14 -6.90 1.10 6.52
CA PHE A 14 -5.60 1.04 7.18
C PHE A 14 -5.68 1.64 8.60
N THR A 15 -5.05 0.99 9.57
CA THR A 15 -4.86 1.53 10.92
C THR A 15 -3.86 2.69 10.89
N ALA A 16 -3.76 3.45 11.99
CA ALA A 16 -2.80 4.55 12.06
C ALA A 16 -1.34 4.08 11.87
N ALA A 17 -0.98 2.93 12.45
CA ALA A 17 0.37 2.35 12.31
C ALA A 17 0.66 1.92 10.87
N GLU A 18 -0.31 1.33 10.19
CA GLU A 18 -0.20 0.92 8.79
C GLU A 18 -0.07 2.14 7.87
N ARG A 19 -0.88 3.19 8.07
CA ARG A 19 -0.76 4.44 7.30
C ARG A 19 0.62 5.09 7.49
N ASN A 20 1.14 5.11 8.72
CA ASN A 20 2.46 5.67 8.99
C ASN A 20 3.58 4.86 8.31
N LEU A 21 3.47 3.52 8.29
CA LEU A 21 4.39 2.67 7.54
C LEU A 21 4.30 2.96 6.03
N ILE A 22 3.09 3.01 5.46
CA ILE A 22 2.85 3.28 4.04
C ILE A 22 3.45 4.62 3.63
N ARG A 23 3.22 5.68 4.42
CA ARG A 23 3.82 7.00 4.19
C ARG A 23 5.35 6.95 4.21
N ARG A 24 5.93 6.21 5.15
CA ARG A 24 7.39 6.08 5.25
C ARG A 24 7.99 5.31 4.06
N GLU A 25 7.33 4.24 3.60
CA GLU A 25 7.87 3.36 2.56
C GLU A 25 7.56 3.81 1.14
N LEU A 26 6.43 4.48 0.91
CA LEU A 26 6.06 5.01 -0.41
C LEU A 26 6.36 6.50 -0.57
N GLY A 27 6.84 7.17 0.46
CA GLY A 27 7.31 8.55 0.34
C GLY A 27 8.56 8.60 -0.55
N VAL A 28 8.68 9.66 -1.36
CA VAL A 28 9.92 9.92 -2.11
C VAL A 28 11.08 10.06 -1.12
N ARG A 29 12.12 9.24 -1.28
CA ARG A 29 13.33 9.26 -0.43
C ARG A 29 14.55 9.45 -1.33
N PHE A 30 15.37 10.44 -1.00
CA PHE A 30 16.61 10.76 -1.74
C PHE A 30 16.38 10.93 -3.26
N GLY A 31 15.25 11.54 -3.64
CA GLY A 31 14.88 11.76 -5.05
C GLY A 31 14.38 10.52 -5.80
N THR A 32 14.31 9.35 -5.16
CA THR A 32 13.75 8.13 -5.76
C THR A 32 12.30 7.94 -5.33
N SER A 33 11.42 7.75 -6.31
CA SER A 33 10.01 7.39 -6.12
C SER A 33 9.87 5.87 -6.03
N PRO A 34 9.51 5.30 -4.86
CA PRO A 34 9.31 3.87 -4.72
C PRO A 34 8.14 3.37 -5.56
N ARG A 35 8.25 2.19 -6.16
CA ARG A 35 7.16 1.58 -6.92
C ARG A 35 6.39 0.58 -6.05
N LEU A 36 5.08 0.53 -6.20
CA LEU A 36 4.23 -0.48 -5.55
C LEU A 36 4.62 -1.90 -5.98
N ALA A 37 4.99 -2.05 -7.25
CA ALA A 37 5.41 -3.32 -7.83
C ALA A 37 6.72 -3.86 -7.23
N ASP A 38 7.58 -3.00 -6.68
CA ASP A 38 8.81 -3.44 -6.04
C ASP A 38 8.53 -4.06 -4.65
N GLY A 39 7.41 -3.70 -4.02
CA GLY A 39 7.07 -4.13 -2.67
C GLY A 39 8.00 -3.56 -1.60
N ILE A 40 7.65 -3.81 -0.34
CA ILE A 40 8.39 -3.33 0.83
C ILE A 40 9.50 -4.33 1.16
N HIS A 41 10.75 -3.86 1.22
CA HIS A 41 11.88 -4.69 1.63
C HIS A 41 11.80 -5.12 3.09
N LEU A 42 12.02 -6.41 3.32
CA LEU A 42 12.09 -7.02 4.63
C LEU A 42 13.44 -7.72 4.79
N ARG A 43 14.07 -7.51 5.94
CA ARG A 43 15.26 -8.29 6.33
C ARG A 43 14.83 -9.66 6.81
N THR A 44 15.66 -10.68 6.62
CA THR A 44 15.44 -11.97 7.29
C THR A 44 16.28 -12.09 8.57
N TRP A 45 15.90 -13.01 9.46
CA TRP A 45 16.76 -13.42 10.55
C TRP A 45 17.99 -14.14 10.01
N ARG A 46 19.19 -13.68 10.40
CA ARG A 46 20.46 -14.29 9.96
C ARG A 46 20.77 -15.63 10.64
N GLY A 47 20.20 -15.88 11.82
CA GLY A 47 20.50 -17.06 12.63
C GLY A 47 19.46 -17.26 13.73
N GLY A 48 19.63 -18.34 14.52
CA GLY A 48 18.70 -18.74 15.56
C GLY A 48 17.48 -19.50 15.03
N PRO A 49 16.47 -19.79 15.89
CA PRO A 49 15.31 -20.62 15.52
C PRO A 49 14.46 -20.06 14.37
N GLN A 50 14.55 -18.75 14.12
CA GLN A 50 13.82 -18.06 13.06
C GLN A 50 14.68 -17.79 11.82
N ALA A 51 15.90 -18.35 11.74
CA ALA A 51 16.82 -18.12 10.62
C ALA A 51 16.13 -18.32 9.26
N GLY A 52 16.36 -17.38 8.34
CA GLY A 52 15.73 -17.37 7.02
C GLY A 52 14.31 -16.80 6.99
N GLN A 53 13.63 -16.65 8.14
CA GLN A 53 12.29 -16.07 8.18
C GLN A 53 12.33 -14.53 8.04
N PRO A 54 11.33 -13.93 7.37
CA PRO A 54 11.22 -12.49 7.25
C PRO A 54 10.93 -11.82 8.60
N LYS A 55 11.65 -10.74 8.90
CA LYS A 55 11.38 -9.86 10.03
C LYS A 55 10.25 -8.92 9.65
N LEU A 56 9.05 -9.17 10.17
CA LEU A 56 7.88 -8.35 9.91
C LEU A 56 7.77 -7.23 10.96
N PRO A 57 7.83 -5.95 10.56
CA PRO A 57 7.33 -4.88 11.41
C PRO A 57 5.88 -5.13 11.79
N VAL A 58 5.44 -4.71 12.98
CA VAL A 58 4.07 -4.91 13.49
C VAL A 58 3.00 -4.48 12.47
N ALA A 59 3.21 -3.35 11.78
CA ALA A 59 2.30 -2.89 10.74
C ALA A 59 2.26 -3.80 9.50
N VAL A 60 3.39 -4.38 9.08
CA VAL A 60 3.41 -5.36 7.98
C VAL A 60 2.74 -6.66 8.42
N GLN A 61 3.03 -7.13 9.64
CA GLN A 61 2.40 -8.32 10.20
C GLN A 61 0.87 -8.17 10.23
N SER A 62 0.34 -7.07 10.77
CA SER A 62 -1.09 -6.75 10.76
C SER A 62 -1.68 -6.78 9.34
N MET A 63 -1.01 -6.17 8.36
CA MET A 63 -1.49 -6.20 6.98
C MET A 63 -1.44 -7.60 6.34
N VAL A 64 -0.46 -8.44 6.70
CA VAL A 64 -0.38 -9.83 6.23
C VAL A 64 -1.50 -10.67 6.84
N GLU A 65 -1.71 -10.58 8.16
CA GLU A 65 -2.78 -11.29 8.88
C GLU A 65 -4.17 -10.91 8.34
N ARG A 66 -4.35 -9.65 7.92
CA ARG A 66 -5.58 -9.14 7.32
C ARG A 66 -5.69 -9.39 5.81
N GLY A 67 -4.72 -10.07 5.20
CA GLY A 67 -4.71 -10.38 3.76
C GLY A 67 -4.51 -9.18 2.83
N LEU A 68 -4.04 -8.04 3.36
CA LEU A 68 -3.73 -6.82 2.59
C LEU A 68 -2.33 -6.87 1.97
N MET A 69 -1.44 -7.68 2.53
CA MET A 69 -0.11 -7.91 1.98
C MET A 69 0.25 -9.40 1.96
N MET A 70 1.13 -9.77 1.07
CA MET A 70 1.73 -11.10 0.99
C MET A 70 3.25 -10.96 0.99
N VAL A 71 3.93 -11.78 1.79
CA VAL A 71 5.39 -11.82 1.84
C VAL A 71 5.90 -12.89 0.90
N ARG A 72 6.85 -12.54 0.05
CA ARG A 72 7.56 -13.49 -0.81
C ARG A 72 9.05 -13.47 -0.48
N PRO A 73 9.72 -14.64 -0.49
CA PRO A 73 11.17 -14.68 -0.37
C PRO A 73 11.80 -13.97 -1.58
N GLY A 74 12.91 -13.28 -1.33
CA GLY A 74 13.75 -12.67 -2.36
C GLY A 74 15.11 -13.37 -2.43
N PRO A 75 16.01 -12.91 -3.32
CA PRO A 75 17.37 -13.42 -3.36
C PRO A 75 18.12 -13.10 -2.06
N GLY A 76 18.89 -14.07 -1.55
CA GLY A 76 19.70 -13.90 -0.34
C GLY A 76 18.89 -13.75 0.96
N PRO A 77 19.38 -13.00 1.96
CA PRO A 77 18.73 -12.83 3.27
C PRO A 77 17.62 -11.75 3.23
N PHE A 78 16.86 -11.71 2.15
CA PHE A 78 15.85 -10.68 1.92
C PHE A 78 14.51 -11.32 1.58
N ALA A 79 13.45 -10.66 2.01
CA ALA A 79 12.09 -10.92 1.59
C ALA A 79 11.44 -9.61 1.18
N ARG A 80 10.32 -9.69 0.46
CA ARG A 80 9.55 -8.52 0.05
C ARG A 80 8.08 -8.73 0.38
N ALA A 81 7.44 -7.70 0.93
CA ALA A 81 5.99 -7.67 1.12
C ALA A 81 5.34 -6.91 -0.04
N PHE A 82 4.42 -7.57 -0.72
CA PHE A 82 3.66 -7.00 -1.83
C PHE A 82 2.21 -6.78 -1.42
N PHE A 83 1.59 -5.71 -1.90
CA PHE A 83 0.15 -5.51 -1.71
C PHE A 83 -0.62 -6.57 -2.49
N THR A 84 -1.63 -7.15 -1.86
CA THR A 84 -2.63 -7.99 -2.53
C THR A 84 -3.63 -7.10 -3.26
N GLU A 85 -4.55 -7.69 -4.04
CA GLU A 85 -5.65 -6.92 -4.64
C GLU A 85 -6.49 -6.18 -3.59
N ALA A 86 -6.76 -6.81 -2.45
CA ALA A 86 -7.45 -6.20 -1.33
C ALA A 86 -6.63 -5.04 -0.71
N GLY A 87 -5.32 -5.22 -0.59
CA GLY A 87 -4.40 -4.17 -0.16
C GLY A 87 -4.38 -2.97 -1.10
N LEU A 88 -4.31 -3.22 -2.42
CA LEU A 88 -4.34 -2.19 -3.45
C LEU A 88 -5.69 -1.47 -3.47
N ALA A 89 -6.81 -2.17 -3.34
CA ALA A 89 -8.13 -1.55 -3.23
C ALA A 89 -8.23 -0.63 -2.00
N THR A 90 -7.66 -1.05 -0.88
CA THR A 90 -7.58 -0.24 0.34
C THR A 90 -6.66 0.97 0.16
N LEU A 91 -5.54 0.79 -0.53
CA LEU A 91 -4.60 1.86 -0.84
C LEU A 91 -5.18 2.89 -1.81
N ARG A 92 -5.98 2.46 -2.80
CA ARG A 92 -6.72 3.37 -3.68
C ARG A 92 -7.66 4.28 -2.89
N ARG A 93 -8.37 3.73 -1.91
CA ARG A 93 -9.24 4.52 -1.03
C ARG A 93 -8.44 5.52 -0.19
N LEU A 94 -7.36 5.06 0.46
CA LEU A 94 -6.49 5.94 1.24
C LEU A 94 -5.91 7.09 0.39
N ALA A 95 -5.45 6.78 -0.82
CA ALA A 95 -4.90 7.78 -1.73
C ALA A 95 -5.97 8.74 -2.28
N GLY A 96 -7.23 8.30 -2.38
CA GLY A 96 -8.37 9.13 -2.78
C GLY A 96 -8.85 10.10 -1.69
N GLU A 97 -8.55 9.83 -0.42
CA GLU A 97 -8.92 10.70 0.70
C GLU A 97 -8.00 11.93 0.80
N ARG A 98 -8.60 13.13 0.91
CA ARG A 98 -7.86 14.41 1.00
C ARG A 98 -6.82 14.46 2.13
N ARG A 99 -7.01 13.68 3.21
CA ARG A 99 -6.10 13.62 4.38
C ARG A 99 -5.35 12.28 4.49
N GLY A 100 -5.51 11.39 3.51
CA GLY A 100 -4.90 10.06 3.54
C GLY A 100 -3.43 10.09 3.16
N LEU A 101 -3.15 10.46 1.90
CA LEU A 101 -1.81 10.70 1.36
C LEU A 101 -1.78 12.10 0.72
N ASP A 102 -0.72 12.86 0.97
CA ASP A 102 -0.53 14.17 0.32
C ASP A 102 -0.49 14.00 -1.21
N PRO A 103 -1.40 14.64 -1.98
CA PRO A 103 -1.47 14.41 -3.41
C PRO A 103 -0.19 14.77 -4.18
N ALA A 104 0.55 15.79 -3.73
CA ALA A 104 1.78 16.21 -4.38
C ALA A 104 2.95 15.28 -4.02
N GLN A 105 3.09 14.92 -2.74
CA GLN A 105 4.18 14.04 -2.28
C GLN A 105 4.04 12.60 -2.81
N TYR A 106 2.79 12.13 -2.98
CA TYR A 106 2.48 10.76 -3.39
C TYR A 106 1.86 10.69 -4.80
N ALA A 107 2.14 11.68 -5.67
CA ALA A 107 1.65 11.72 -7.05
C ALA A 107 2.00 10.42 -7.83
N HIS A 108 3.21 9.91 -7.67
CA HIS A 108 3.65 8.66 -8.30
C HIS A 108 2.81 7.45 -7.85
N VAL A 109 2.46 7.35 -6.56
CA VAL A 109 1.58 6.29 -6.04
C VAL A 109 0.18 6.41 -6.65
N ARG A 110 -0.35 7.63 -6.74
CA ARG A 110 -1.67 7.88 -7.36
C ARG A 110 -1.70 7.48 -8.83
N GLN A 111 -0.63 7.80 -9.57
CA GLN A 111 -0.47 7.40 -10.96
C GLN A 111 -0.41 5.88 -11.10
N GLU A 112 0.40 5.18 -10.30
CA GLU A 112 0.48 3.71 -10.32
C GLU A 112 -0.85 3.03 -9.96
N LEU A 113 -1.66 3.68 -9.12
CA LEU A 113 -2.98 3.20 -8.71
C LEU A 113 -4.10 3.52 -9.72
N GLY A 114 -3.81 4.30 -10.76
CA GLY A 114 -4.79 4.76 -11.75
C GLY A 114 -5.74 5.85 -11.23
N LEU A 115 -5.31 6.63 -10.23
CA LEU A 115 -6.11 7.69 -9.61
C LEU A 115 -5.86 9.08 -10.20
N GLU A 116 -4.80 9.24 -10.98
CA GLU A 116 -4.65 10.40 -11.85
C GLU A 116 -5.70 10.26 -12.95
N LYS A 117 -6.72 11.11 -12.89
CA LYS A 117 -7.57 11.36 -14.05
C LYS A 117 -6.63 11.79 -15.17
N LEU A 118 -6.73 11.13 -16.32
CA LEU A 118 -6.39 11.80 -17.56
C LEU A 118 -7.19 13.11 -17.56
N ASN A 119 -6.54 14.24 -17.24
CA ASN A 119 -6.99 15.54 -17.70
C ASN A 119 -6.76 15.55 -19.23
N THR A 120 -7.56 14.74 -19.93
CA THR A 120 -7.67 14.71 -21.39
C THR A 120 -9.10 15.13 -21.72
N GLU A 121 -9.56 16.22 -21.12
CA GLU A 121 -10.83 16.88 -21.44
C GLU A 121 -10.63 18.40 -21.28
N ASP A 122 -9.51 18.94 -21.78
CA ASP A 122 -9.26 20.40 -21.80
C ASP A 122 -8.27 20.84 -22.91
N VAL A 123 -7.99 20.00 -23.93
CA VAL A 123 -7.14 20.39 -25.07
C VAL A 123 -7.93 20.58 -26.37
N ASP A 124 -9.22 20.23 -26.42
CA ASP A 124 -10.05 20.40 -27.63
C ASP A 124 -11.08 21.53 -27.52
N ALA A 125 -10.79 22.54 -26.71
CA ALA A 125 -11.60 23.74 -26.57
C ALA A 125 -10.75 25.01 -26.50
N LYS A 126 -9.79 25.18 -27.41
CA LYS A 126 -9.29 26.51 -27.72
C LYS A 126 -8.78 26.63 -29.16
N ALA A 127 -9.74 27.01 -30.01
CA ALA A 127 -9.67 27.92 -31.16
C ALA A 127 -8.78 27.55 -32.35
#